data_AF-E0WU17-F1
#
_entry.id   AF-E0WU17-F1
#
_cell.length_a   1.000
_cell.length_b   1.000
_cell.length_c   1.000
_cell.angle_alpha   90.00
_cell.angle_beta   90.00
_cell.angle_gamma   90.00
#
_symmetry.space_group_name_H-M   'P 1'
#
loop_
_entity.id
_entity.type
_entity.pdbx_description
1 polymer ?
#
loop_
_entity_poly.entity_id
_entity_poly.type
_entity_poly.pdbx_seq_one_letter_code
_entity_poly.pdbx_strand_id
1 'polypeptide(L)'
;MFGYLHFVANVAAQGETWLYDDSPYKMGIPPTVFLNRWQQTLQQGNIAEYMASLTPQHPQYKNMRQVLKKLLSEQHQPWPQLPNGSNLIPGKRDVNLPILHKILSHANTWLTATTPVTDLPPPSVDTLYNPALVAAVKRFQQAQGLTPDGIIGTGTRKWLNLSPQKRATLLALNMQRLRILPADMKTGIMVNIADYSLHYYQEGNEILSSAVIVGRPSRKTPFMSSALSNVVINPQWKVPTSMVKNDILPKVKYDATYLKQHGYTILTNWNNNAKIIDPSTINWHLISANNFPYRLRQAPGTNNSLGRYKFNMPSSDSIYLHDTPNHRLFQKETLALSSGCVRVHKAAILAKMLLKDAGWDDTRLSNTLKQGNTTYVNIRQHLPVLLYYLTSWVDKEGKVQFRTDIYNYDTAAQSGTQIVT
;
A
#
# COMPACT_ATOMS: atom_id res chain seq x y z
N MET A 1 30.63 -10.55 7.78
CA MET A 1 30.54 -10.71 6.31
C MET A 1 29.69 -11.91 5.89
N PHE A 2 30.02 -13.15 6.30
CA PHE A 2 29.28 -14.36 5.88
C PHE A 2 27.76 -14.25 6.02
N GLY A 3 27.23 -13.89 7.21
CA GLY A 3 25.79 -13.72 7.39
C GLY A 3 25.16 -12.69 6.43
N TYR A 4 25.87 -11.61 6.12
CA TYR A 4 25.41 -10.61 5.16
C TYR A 4 25.39 -11.12 3.72
N LEU A 5 26.42 -11.89 3.31
CA LEU A 5 26.41 -12.53 1.98
C LEU A 5 25.31 -13.57 1.87
N HIS A 6 25.05 -14.34 2.92
CA HIS A 6 23.91 -15.26 2.98
C HIS A 6 22.59 -14.49 2.82
N PHE A 7 22.42 -13.38 3.53
CA PHE A 7 21.25 -12.52 3.39
C PHE A 7 21.08 -12.00 1.96
N VAL A 8 22.10 -11.32 1.41
CA VAL A 8 22.03 -10.70 0.08
C VAL A 8 21.80 -11.73 -1.02
N ALA A 9 22.37 -12.92 -0.90
CA ALA A 9 22.20 -14.00 -1.88
C ALA A 9 20.78 -14.55 -1.93
N ASN A 10 20.02 -14.46 -0.83
CA ASN A 10 18.72 -15.15 -0.70
C ASN A 10 17.52 -14.19 -0.56
N VAL A 11 17.74 -12.92 -0.24
CA VAL A 11 16.67 -11.94 0.00
C VAL A 11 15.74 -11.74 -1.20
N ALA A 12 16.21 -11.95 -2.44
CA ALA A 12 15.33 -11.89 -3.61
C ALA A 12 14.25 -12.99 -3.59
N ALA A 13 14.57 -14.18 -3.06
CA ALA A 13 13.66 -15.31 -2.99
C ALA A 13 12.92 -15.41 -1.65
N GLN A 14 13.51 -14.91 -0.57
CA GLN A 14 13.01 -15.06 0.82
C GLN A 14 12.53 -13.74 1.42
N GLY A 15 12.65 -12.62 0.69
CA GLY A 15 12.48 -11.28 1.26
C GLY A 15 11.08 -10.98 1.76
N GLU A 16 10.04 -11.57 1.16
CA GLU A 16 8.67 -11.42 1.66
C GLU A 16 8.51 -11.97 3.10
N THR A 17 9.22 -13.03 3.45
CA THR A 17 9.25 -13.55 4.83
C THR A 17 10.26 -12.76 5.67
N TRP A 18 11.50 -12.63 5.20
CA TRP A 18 12.59 -12.07 6.01
C TRP A 18 12.45 -10.58 6.34
N LEU A 19 11.70 -9.82 5.54
CA LEU A 19 11.57 -8.37 5.69
C LEU A 19 10.20 -7.91 6.19
N TYR A 20 9.27 -8.83 6.42
CA TYR A 20 7.90 -8.53 6.85
C TYR A 20 7.37 -9.43 7.97
N ASP A 21 8.10 -10.50 8.33
CA ASP A 21 7.80 -11.31 9.52
C ASP A 21 8.68 -10.85 10.71
N ASP A 22 8.17 -11.05 11.92
CA ASP A 22 8.88 -10.72 13.17
C ASP A 22 9.83 -11.85 13.60
N SER A 23 9.75 -13.02 12.94
CA SER A 23 10.60 -14.17 13.22
C SER A 23 11.99 -14.04 12.58
N PRO A 24 13.09 -14.09 13.36
CA PRO A 24 14.42 -14.13 12.78
C PRO A 24 14.61 -15.35 11.87
N TYR A 25 15.20 -15.14 10.69
CA TYR A 25 15.55 -16.24 9.80
C TYR A 25 16.78 -17.00 10.30
N LYS A 26 16.88 -18.29 9.94
CA LYS A 26 18.05 -19.11 10.25
C LYS A 26 19.22 -18.73 9.34
N MET A 27 20.32 -18.28 9.93
CA MET A 27 21.54 -18.03 9.17
C MET A 27 22.11 -19.33 8.59
N GLY A 28 22.54 -19.26 7.32
CA GLY A 28 23.22 -20.35 6.64
C GLY A 28 24.54 -19.91 5.99
N ILE A 29 25.18 -20.86 5.32
CA ILE A 29 26.39 -20.59 4.53
C ILE A 29 25.97 -19.86 3.23
N PRO A 30 26.70 -18.82 2.80
CA PRO A 30 26.46 -18.18 1.50
C PRO A 30 26.76 -19.14 0.35
N PRO A 31 26.07 -19.02 -0.79
CA PRO A 31 26.43 -19.80 -1.99
C PRO A 31 27.90 -19.57 -2.38
N THR A 32 28.58 -20.62 -2.84
CA THR A 32 30.03 -20.59 -3.18
C THR A 32 30.38 -19.47 -4.15
N VAL A 33 29.49 -19.12 -5.08
CA VAL A 33 29.67 -18.01 -6.03
C VAL A 33 29.92 -16.67 -5.30
N PHE A 34 29.19 -16.39 -4.22
CA PHE A 34 29.39 -15.18 -3.42
C PHE A 34 30.69 -15.22 -2.61
N LEU A 35 31.08 -16.40 -2.11
CA LEU A 35 32.33 -16.59 -1.38
C LEU A 35 33.55 -16.39 -2.30
N ASN A 36 33.53 -17.02 -3.49
CA ASN A 36 34.59 -16.90 -4.48
C ASN A 36 34.75 -15.45 -4.96
N ARG A 37 33.63 -14.76 -5.24
CA ARG A 37 33.67 -13.35 -5.65
C ARG A 37 34.25 -12.45 -4.55
N TRP A 38 33.90 -12.70 -3.30
CA TRP A 38 34.48 -11.97 -2.17
C TRP A 38 35.98 -12.23 -2.03
N GLN A 39 36.43 -13.49 -2.11
CA GLN A 39 37.85 -13.85 -2.05
C GLN A 39 38.67 -13.22 -3.19
N GLN A 40 38.15 -13.28 -4.42
CA GLN A 40 38.79 -12.65 -5.58
C GLN A 40 38.92 -11.14 -5.39
N THR A 41 37.89 -10.49 -4.85
CA THR A 41 37.91 -9.06 -4.55
C THR A 41 39.00 -8.70 -3.55
N LEU A 42 39.19 -9.52 -2.50
CA LEU A 42 40.25 -9.32 -1.50
C LEU A 42 41.64 -9.41 -2.14
N GLN A 43 41.84 -10.35 -3.08
CA GLN A 43 43.12 -10.52 -3.79
C GLN A 43 43.41 -9.35 -4.75
N GLN A 44 42.38 -8.78 -5.38
CA GLN A 44 42.52 -7.70 -6.35
C GLN A 44 42.52 -6.29 -5.73
N GLY A 45 42.20 -6.14 -4.45
CA GLY A 45 42.14 -4.85 -3.77
C GLY A 45 40.86 -4.03 -4.03
N ASN A 46 39.87 -4.55 -4.75
CA ASN A 46 38.66 -3.82 -5.18
C ASN A 46 37.51 -3.85 -4.15
N ILE A 47 37.83 -3.80 -2.86
CA ILE A 47 36.87 -4.04 -1.76
C ILE A 47 35.71 -3.03 -1.77
N ALA A 48 35.99 -1.75 -2.01
CA ALA A 48 34.98 -0.69 -1.96
C ALA A 48 33.88 -0.88 -3.02
N GLU A 49 34.26 -1.23 -4.25
CA GLU A 49 33.32 -1.48 -5.34
C GLU A 49 32.45 -2.72 -5.07
N TYR A 50 33.06 -3.81 -4.57
CA TYR A 50 32.31 -4.99 -4.18
C TYR A 50 31.30 -4.69 -3.07
N MET A 51 31.70 -3.95 -2.03
CA MET A 51 30.78 -3.52 -0.97
C MET A 51 29.63 -2.68 -1.51
N ALA A 52 29.89 -1.77 -2.46
CA ALA A 52 28.84 -0.99 -3.11
C ALA A 52 27.86 -1.88 -3.90
N SER A 53 28.37 -2.91 -4.59
CA SER A 53 27.54 -3.87 -5.35
C SER A 53 26.59 -4.68 -4.47
N LEU A 54 26.93 -4.88 -3.19
CA LEU A 54 26.08 -5.60 -2.24
C LEU A 54 24.93 -4.74 -1.71
N THR A 55 24.95 -3.42 -1.87
CA THR A 55 23.87 -2.53 -1.41
C THR A 55 22.61 -2.66 -2.29
N PRO A 56 21.41 -2.24 -1.82
CA PRO A 56 20.23 -2.16 -2.67
C PRO A 56 20.48 -1.27 -3.91
N GLN A 57 20.20 -1.79 -5.09
CA GLN A 57 20.48 -1.12 -6.38
C GLN A 57 19.33 -0.22 -6.87
N HIS A 58 18.28 -0.07 -6.07
CA HIS A 58 17.11 0.74 -6.41
C HIS A 58 17.43 2.25 -6.35
N PRO A 59 16.96 3.10 -7.29
CA PRO A 59 17.27 4.53 -7.37
C PRO A 59 16.99 5.32 -6.08
N GLN A 60 15.96 4.94 -5.33
CA GLN A 60 15.62 5.58 -4.05
C GLN A 60 16.65 5.32 -2.94
N TYR A 61 17.47 4.27 -3.05
CA TYR A 61 18.41 3.87 -1.99
C TYR A 61 19.37 5.00 -1.61
N LYS A 62 19.92 5.72 -2.59
CA LYS A 62 20.87 6.82 -2.34
C LYS A 62 20.23 7.95 -1.51
N ASN A 63 19.01 8.34 -1.87
CA ASN A 63 18.29 9.40 -1.18
C ASN A 63 17.86 8.96 0.22
N MET A 64 17.35 7.72 0.37
CA MET A 64 17.03 7.16 1.68
C MET A 64 18.27 7.06 2.58
N ARG A 65 19.43 6.69 2.03
CA ARG A 65 20.69 6.64 2.78
C ARG A 65 21.13 8.02 3.28
N GLN A 66 20.93 9.08 2.50
CA GLN A 66 21.23 10.45 2.92
C GLN A 66 20.37 10.85 4.13
N VAL A 67 19.06 10.57 4.06
CA VAL A 67 18.11 10.84 5.15
C VAL A 67 18.45 9.98 6.38
N LEU A 68 18.77 8.70 6.19
CA LEU A 68 19.17 7.81 7.28
C LEU A 68 20.36 8.39 8.04
N LYS A 69 21.38 8.90 7.35
CA LYS A 69 22.54 9.55 8.00
C LYS A 69 22.13 10.76 8.84
N LYS A 70 21.22 11.60 8.36
CA LYS A 70 20.69 12.76 9.12
C LYS A 70 19.96 12.30 10.39
N LEU A 71 19.08 11.30 10.27
CA LEU A 71 18.36 10.73 11.42
C LEU A 71 19.32 10.12 12.45
N LEU A 72 20.37 9.42 11.99
CA LEU A 72 21.39 8.81 12.85
C LEU A 72 22.24 9.88 13.57
N SER A 73 22.55 11.02 12.93
CA SER A 73 23.29 12.10 13.61
C SER A 73 22.52 12.73 14.77
N GLU A 74 21.19 12.59 14.79
CA GLU A 74 20.32 13.10 15.86
C GLU A 74 19.88 12.00 16.84
N GLN A 75 20.30 10.74 16.67
CA GLN A 75 19.71 9.59 17.37
C GLN A 75 19.89 9.60 18.89
N HIS A 76 20.94 10.25 19.39
CA HIS A 76 21.25 10.34 20.82
C HIS A 76 20.70 11.62 21.48
N GLN A 77 20.11 12.52 20.70
CA GLN A 77 19.51 13.74 21.23
C GLN A 77 18.16 13.41 21.90
N PRO A 78 17.87 13.93 23.11
CA PRO A 78 16.57 13.77 23.73
C PRO A 78 15.46 14.32 22.82
N TRP A 79 14.53 13.47 22.41
CA TRP A 79 13.41 13.89 21.56
C TRP A 79 12.26 14.44 22.41
N PRO A 80 11.80 15.69 22.18
CA PRO A 80 10.67 16.24 22.93
C PRO A 80 9.41 15.38 22.76
N GLN A 81 8.64 15.23 23.83
CA GLN A 81 7.40 14.45 23.83
C GLN A 81 6.21 15.38 24.03
N LEU A 82 5.28 15.37 23.09
CA LEU A 82 4.02 16.06 23.21
C LEU A 82 3.09 15.22 24.11
N PRO A 83 2.68 15.71 25.30
CA PRO A 83 1.88 14.92 26.23
C PRO A 83 0.56 14.44 25.62
N ASN A 84 0.03 13.31 26.10
CA ASN A 84 -1.33 12.90 25.76
C ASN A 84 -2.34 13.92 26.33
N GLY A 85 -3.45 14.13 25.63
CA GLY A 85 -4.45 15.11 26.03
C GLY A 85 -5.48 15.38 24.94
N SER A 86 -6.22 16.47 25.09
CA SER A 86 -7.17 16.96 24.09
C SER A 86 -6.49 17.28 22.75
N ASN A 87 -7.28 17.29 21.68
CA ASN A 87 -6.81 17.64 20.36
C ASN A 87 -6.30 19.09 20.35
N LEU A 88 -5.13 19.33 19.76
CA LEU A 88 -4.70 20.70 19.47
C LEU A 88 -5.37 21.15 18.18
N ILE A 89 -6.17 22.22 18.27
CA ILE A 89 -7.04 22.71 17.20
C ILE A 89 -6.52 24.07 16.72
N PRO A 90 -6.43 24.31 15.39
CA PRO A 90 -6.03 25.59 14.83
C PRO A 90 -6.70 26.81 15.49
N GLY A 91 -5.92 27.84 15.79
CA GLY A 91 -6.38 29.08 16.40
C GLY A 91 -6.64 29.03 17.92
N LYS A 92 -6.51 27.86 18.56
CA LYS A 92 -6.61 27.74 20.03
C LYS A 92 -5.26 27.94 20.70
N ARG A 93 -5.29 28.30 21.98
CA ARG A 93 -4.08 28.35 22.81
C ARG A 93 -3.85 27.03 23.55
N ASP A 94 -2.60 26.64 23.69
CA ASP A 94 -2.19 25.46 24.47
C ASP A 94 -0.74 25.60 24.98
N VAL A 95 -0.50 25.15 26.22
CA VAL A 95 0.82 25.23 26.88
C VAL A 95 1.88 24.33 26.22
N ASN A 96 1.45 23.33 25.44
CA ASN A 96 2.34 22.37 24.80
C ASN A 96 2.81 22.82 23.40
N LEU A 97 2.36 23.96 22.87
CA LEU A 97 2.79 24.42 21.54
C LEU A 97 4.28 24.75 21.43
N PRO A 98 4.98 25.26 22.47
CA PRO A 98 6.43 25.35 22.44
C PRO A 98 7.13 24.00 22.22
N ILE A 99 6.57 22.90 22.75
CA ILE A 99 7.08 21.53 22.51
C ILE A 99 6.86 21.16 21.03
N LEU A 100 5.67 21.44 20.49
CA LEU A 100 5.35 21.21 19.09
C LEU A 100 6.30 21.97 18.14
N HIS A 101 6.58 23.24 18.43
CA HIS A 101 7.55 24.04 17.67
C HIS A 101 8.92 23.39 17.62
N LYS A 102 9.43 22.90 18.77
CA LYS A 102 10.71 22.17 18.83
C LYS A 102 10.66 20.91 17.95
N ILE A 103 9.64 20.07 18.12
CA ILE A 103 9.48 18.83 17.34
C ILE A 103 9.49 19.12 15.83
N LEU A 104 8.71 20.10 15.36
CA LEU A 104 8.62 20.43 13.94
C LEU A 104 9.89 21.06 13.39
N SER A 105 10.59 21.86 14.20
CA SER A 105 11.88 22.46 13.81
C SER A 105 12.93 21.39 13.56
N HIS A 106 13.02 20.40 14.47
CA HIS A 106 13.90 19.24 14.27
C HIS A 106 13.42 18.36 13.12
N ALA A 107 12.11 18.09 13.00
CA ALA A 107 11.59 17.25 11.93
C ALA A 107 11.98 17.78 10.54
N ASN A 108 12.03 19.10 10.39
CA ASN A 108 12.37 19.76 9.14
C ASN A 108 13.81 19.49 8.64
N THR A 109 14.74 19.12 9.51
CA THR A 109 16.14 18.84 9.11
C THR A 109 16.24 17.60 8.23
N TRP A 110 15.31 16.66 8.40
CA TRP A 110 15.29 15.38 7.70
C TRP A 110 14.05 15.15 6.83
N LEU A 111 12.98 15.95 6.93
CA LEU A 111 11.78 15.81 6.08
C LEU A 111 12.08 16.01 4.59
N THR A 112 13.20 16.66 4.24
CA THR A 112 13.70 16.78 2.87
C THR A 112 15.15 16.31 2.75
N ALA A 113 15.46 15.65 1.65
CA ALA A 113 16.80 15.20 1.33
C ALA A 113 17.71 16.38 0.93
N THR A 114 17.18 17.38 0.21
CA THR A 114 17.97 18.39 -0.51
C THR A 114 17.86 19.82 0.04
N THR A 115 16.66 20.39 0.22
CA THR A 115 16.47 21.78 0.67
C THR A 115 15.61 21.88 1.93
N PRO A 116 16.12 22.45 3.05
CA PRO A 116 15.33 22.71 4.25
C PRO A 116 14.12 23.61 3.93
N VAL A 117 12.97 23.38 4.56
CA VAL A 117 11.84 24.31 4.45
C VAL A 117 12.23 25.60 5.18
N THR A 118 12.32 26.72 4.45
CA THR A 118 12.77 28.03 4.97
C THR A 118 11.69 28.81 5.70
N ASP A 119 10.42 28.42 5.52
CA ASP A 119 9.26 29.19 5.99
C ASP A 119 8.70 28.69 7.32
N LEU A 120 9.57 28.35 8.27
CA LEU A 120 9.14 28.02 9.63
C LEU A 120 9.45 29.18 10.58
N PRO A 121 8.48 29.57 11.44
CA PRO A 121 8.78 30.48 12.53
C PRO A 121 9.82 29.83 13.45
N PRO A 122 10.83 30.58 13.92
CA PRO A 122 11.82 30.07 14.87
C PRO A 122 11.12 29.51 16.13
N PRO A 123 11.80 28.65 16.92
CA PRO A 123 11.26 28.15 18.18
C PRO A 123 10.70 29.30 19.01
N SER A 124 9.38 29.25 19.27
CA SER A 124 8.67 30.30 19.98
C SER A 124 8.13 29.76 21.31
N VAL A 125 8.08 30.62 22.31
CA VAL A 125 7.35 30.38 23.56
C VAL A 125 5.85 30.71 23.43
N ASP A 126 5.40 31.10 22.23
CA ASP A 126 4.01 31.37 21.94
C ASP A 126 3.15 30.12 22.18
N THR A 127 2.04 30.36 22.86
CA THR A 127 1.03 29.36 23.19
C THR A 127 -0.17 29.46 22.26
N LEU A 128 -0.15 30.26 21.20
CA LEU A 128 -1.19 30.31 20.17
C LEU A 128 -0.89 29.39 18.99
N TYR A 129 -1.86 28.56 18.60
CA TYR A 129 -1.75 27.71 17.42
C TYR A 129 -2.02 28.53 16.14
N ASN A 130 -1.04 29.36 15.78
CA ASN A 130 -1.14 30.33 14.70
C ASN A 130 -1.10 29.67 13.29
N PRO A 131 -1.47 30.40 12.22
CA PRO A 131 -1.53 29.87 10.86
C PRO A 131 -0.21 29.27 10.34
N ALA A 132 0.94 29.84 10.72
CA ALA A 132 2.25 29.33 10.29
C ALA A 132 2.54 27.95 10.89
N LEU A 133 2.25 27.76 12.18
CA LEU A 133 2.38 26.47 12.85
C LEU A 133 1.38 25.45 12.28
N VAL A 134 0.16 25.87 11.96
CA VAL A 134 -0.85 25.00 11.31
C VAL A 134 -0.35 24.52 9.94
N ALA A 135 0.24 25.40 9.13
CA ALA A 135 0.82 25.01 7.84
C ALA A 135 1.97 24.01 8.02
N ALA A 136 2.81 24.18 9.03
CA ALA A 136 3.88 23.23 9.37
C ALA A 136 3.34 21.85 9.74
N VAL A 137 2.29 21.80 10.56
CA VAL A 137 1.64 20.54 10.95
C VAL A 137 0.96 19.87 9.77
N LYS A 138 0.31 20.62 8.88
CA LYS A 138 -0.29 20.05 7.66
C LYS A 138 0.76 19.41 6.75
N ARG A 139 1.92 20.05 6.58
CA ARG A 139 3.05 19.46 5.84
C ARG A 139 3.55 18.18 6.52
N PHE A 140 3.68 18.19 7.84
CA PHE A 140 4.06 17.01 8.61
C PHE A 140 3.05 15.87 8.44
N GLN A 141 1.76 16.14 8.64
CA GLN A 141 0.65 15.19 8.45
C GLN A 141 0.71 14.56 7.05
N GLN A 142 0.85 15.38 6.01
CA GLN A 142 0.98 14.90 4.63
C GLN A 142 2.18 13.96 4.46
N ALA A 143 3.35 14.30 5.02
CA ALA A 143 4.53 13.45 4.97
C ALA A 143 4.37 12.12 5.75
N GLN A 144 3.46 12.08 6.73
CA GLN A 144 3.12 10.84 7.47
C GLN A 144 1.91 10.09 6.86
N GLY A 145 1.36 10.55 5.72
CA GLY A 145 0.16 9.97 5.11
C GLY A 145 -1.12 10.16 5.93
N LEU A 146 -1.17 11.21 6.76
CA LEU A 146 -2.34 11.59 7.54
C LEU A 146 -3.13 12.69 6.80
N THR A 147 -4.40 12.86 7.17
CA THR A 147 -5.21 13.98 6.69
C THR A 147 -4.56 15.32 7.09
N PRO A 148 -4.24 16.22 6.14
CA PRO A 148 -3.56 17.48 6.42
C PRO A 148 -4.56 18.57 6.86
N ASP A 149 -5.30 18.31 7.95
CA ASP A 149 -6.30 19.22 8.52
C ASP A 149 -5.72 20.21 9.53
N GLY A 150 -4.48 19.99 10.00
CA GLY A 150 -3.83 20.76 11.05
C GLY A 150 -4.28 20.41 12.47
N ILE A 151 -5.15 19.41 12.64
CA ILE A 151 -5.62 18.95 13.95
C ILE A 151 -4.65 17.90 14.50
N ILE A 152 -4.12 18.14 15.70
CA ILE A 152 -3.22 17.19 16.37
C ILE A 152 -4.05 16.29 17.28
N GLY A 153 -4.69 15.30 16.68
CA GLY A 153 -5.29 14.17 17.38
C GLY A 153 -4.27 13.06 17.69
N THR A 154 -4.77 11.91 18.16
CA THR A 154 -3.94 10.77 18.58
C THR A 154 -2.98 10.27 17.50
N GLY A 155 -3.44 10.18 16.23
CA GLY A 155 -2.62 9.72 15.11
C GLY A 155 -1.43 10.65 14.83
N THR A 156 -1.70 11.94 14.64
CA THR A 156 -0.66 12.97 14.44
C THR A 156 0.32 13.00 15.62
N ARG A 157 -0.20 12.94 16.86
CA ARG A 157 0.62 12.95 18.09
C ARG A 157 1.55 11.75 18.18
N LYS A 158 1.08 10.54 17.84
CA LYS A 158 1.90 9.33 17.80
C LYS A 158 3.12 9.52 16.89
N TRP A 159 2.92 10.11 15.71
CA TRP A 159 4.02 10.39 14.79
C TRP A 159 4.95 11.51 15.28
N LEU A 160 4.42 12.60 15.82
CA LEU A 160 5.24 13.69 16.38
C LEU A 160 6.17 13.19 17.50
N ASN A 161 5.69 12.24 18.30
CA ASN A 161 6.44 11.65 19.43
C ASN A 161 7.45 10.55 19.01
N LEU A 162 7.47 10.15 17.73
CA LEU A 162 8.37 9.12 17.23
C LEU A 162 9.79 9.68 17.04
N SER A 163 10.75 9.15 17.81
CA SER A 163 12.14 9.62 17.83
C SER A 163 12.89 9.42 16.50
N PRO A 164 13.96 10.19 16.23
CA PRO A 164 14.82 10.01 15.06
C PRO A 164 15.39 8.58 14.95
N GLN A 165 15.75 7.97 16.07
CA GLN A 165 16.23 6.59 16.12
C GLN A 165 15.19 5.59 15.59
N LYS A 166 13.94 5.69 16.05
CA LYS A 166 12.85 4.81 15.57
C LYS A 166 12.51 5.07 14.10
N ARG A 167 12.63 6.32 13.65
CA ARG A 167 12.49 6.67 12.22
C ARG A 167 13.62 6.08 11.38
N ALA A 168 14.85 6.09 11.91
CA ALA A 168 16.02 5.51 11.26
C ALA A 168 15.87 3.99 11.09
N THR A 169 15.39 3.27 12.10
CA THR A 169 15.17 1.81 11.99
C THR A 169 14.07 1.48 10.97
N LEU A 170 12.96 2.23 10.98
CA LEU A 170 11.90 2.09 9.95
C LEU A 170 12.43 2.35 8.55
N LEU A 171 13.20 3.43 8.36
CA LEU A 171 13.79 3.78 7.08
C LEU A 171 14.80 2.71 6.62
N ALA A 172 15.65 2.23 7.52
CA ALA A 172 16.65 1.20 7.23
C ALA A 172 16.00 -0.14 6.83
N LEU A 173 14.91 -0.54 7.48
CA LEU A 173 14.12 -1.73 7.09
C LEU A 173 13.57 -1.56 5.67
N ASN A 174 12.94 -0.42 5.38
CA ASN A 174 12.40 -0.16 4.05
C ASN A 174 13.49 -0.02 2.97
N MET A 175 14.69 0.45 3.33
CA MET A 175 15.86 0.41 2.44
C MET A 175 16.24 -1.03 2.06
N GLN A 176 16.07 -2.02 2.95
CA GLN A 176 16.28 -3.42 2.59
C GLN A 176 15.13 -3.97 1.73
N ARG A 177 13.89 -3.53 1.97
CA ARG A 177 12.72 -3.90 1.13
C ARG A 177 12.86 -3.43 -0.32
N LEU A 178 13.63 -2.38 -0.59
CA LEU A 178 13.98 -2.00 -1.97
C LEU A 178 14.65 -3.12 -2.78
N ARG A 179 15.23 -4.14 -2.14
CA ARG A 179 15.88 -5.27 -2.83
C ARG A 179 14.93 -6.21 -3.55
N ILE A 180 13.67 -6.25 -3.12
CA ILE A 180 12.64 -7.09 -3.74
C ILE A 180 11.71 -6.28 -4.65
N LEU A 181 12.06 -5.03 -4.93
CA LEU A 181 11.36 -4.17 -5.86
C LEU A 181 12.16 -4.04 -7.16
N PRO A 182 11.49 -3.89 -8.32
CA PRO A 182 12.18 -3.57 -9.55
C PRO A 182 12.91 -2.24 -9.39
N ALA A 183 14.20 -2.21 -9.73
CA ALA A 183 15.00 -0.98 -9.66
C ALA A 183 14.42 0.12 -10.56
N ASP A 184 13.82 -0.25 -11.69
CA ASP A 184 13.26 0.71 -12.64
C ASP A 184 12.04 0.11 -13.33
N MET A 185 10.85 0.55 -12.92
CA MET A 185 9.60 0.19 -13.60
C MET A 185 9.38 1.12 -14.78
N LYS A 186 9.85 0.72 -15.97
CA LYS A 186 9.62 1.49 -17.20
C LYS A 186 8.17 1.48 -17.62
N THR A 187 7.57 0.29 -17.69
CA THR A 187 6.18 0.12 -18.13
C THR A 187 5.50 -0.91 -17.23
N GLY A 188 4.49 -0.49 -16.47
CA GLY A 188 3.79 -1.36 -15.53
C GLY A 188 3.07 -0.60 -14.43
N ILE A 189 2.28 -1.33 -13.65
CA ILE A 189 1.47 -0.81 -12.54
C ILE A 189 2.12 -1.22 -11.23
N MET A 190 2.32 -0.25 -10.34
CA MET A 190 2.83 -0.46 -9.00
C MET A 190 1.79 -0.01 -7.98
N VAL A 191 1.49 -0.84 -7.00
CA VAL A 191 0.54 -0.56 -5.92
C VAL A 191 1.27 -0.66 -4.58
N ASN A 192 1.47 0.49 -3.93
CA ASN A 192 1.96 0.49 -2.56
C ASN A 192 0.78 0.32 -1.60
N ILE A 193 0.67 -0.87 -1.01
CA ILE A 193 -0.42 -1.25 -0.13
C ILE A 193 -0.49 -0.35 1.11
N ALA A 194 0.66 0.02 1.69
CA ALA A 194 0.73 0.83 2.90
C ALA A 194 0.40 2.32 2.65
N ASP A 195 0.64 2.81 1.44
CA ASP A 195 0.36 4.19 1.01
C ASP A 195 -1.03 4.34 0.38
N TYR A 196 -1.75 3.23 0.18
CA TYR A 196 -3.04 3.22 -0.52
C TYR A 196 -2.96 3.89 -1.91
N SER A 197 -1.85 3.68 -2.62
CA SER A 197 -1.58 4.31 -3.91
C SER A 197 -1.32 3.30 -5.01
N LEU A 198 -1.73 3.68 -6.22
CA LEU A 198 -1.43 3.01 -7.48
C LEU A 198 -0.78 4.02 -8.42
N HIS A 199 0.33 3.61 -9.02
CA HIS A 199 1.06 4.35 -10.05
C HIS A 199 1.17 3.48 -11.30
N TYR A 200 0.80 4.05 -12.45
CA TYR A 200 0.99 3.42 -13.76
C TYR A 200 2.09 4.17 -14.50
N TYR A 201 3.13 3.43 -14.88
CA TYR A 201 4.26 3.91 -15.66
C TYR A 201 4.20 3.42 -17.10
N GLN A 202 4.63 4.26 -18.03
CA GLN A 202 4.89 3.91 -19.42
C GLN A 202 6.16 4.64 -19.88
N GLU A 203 7.11 3.89 -20.43
CA GLU A 203 8.40 4.43 -20.91
C GLU A 203 9.16 5.22 -19.83
N GLY A 204 9.00 4.84 -18.56
CA GLY A 204 9.61 5.49 -17.40
C GLY A 204 8.86 6.71 -16.87
N ASN A 205 7.77 7.13 -17.53
CA ASN A 205 6.95 8.25 -17.10
C ASN A 205 5.73 7.77 -16.30
N GLU A 206 5.44 8.43 -15.18
CA GLU A 206 4.17 8.21 -14.48
C GLU A 206 3.03 8.86 -15.28
N ILE A 207 2.12 8.04 -15.81
CA ILE A 207 0.99 8.50 -16.64
C ILE A 207 -0.36 8.43 -15.92
N LEU A 208 -0.43 7.74 -14.77
CA LEU A 208 -1.59 7.76 -13.89
C LEU A 208 -1.16 7.54 -12.44
N SER A 209 -1.67 8.38 -11.54
CA SER A 209 -1.65 8.15 -10.09
C SER A 209 -3.09 8.12 -9.56
N SER A 210 -3.39 7.12 -8.73
CA SER A 210 -4.72 6.89 -8.14
C SER A 210 -4.61 6.40 -6.70
N ALA A 211 -5.51 6.86 -5.84
CA ALA A 211 -5.76 6.19 -4.57
C ALA A 211 -6.35 4.78 -4.81
N VAL A 212 -6.11 3.88 -3.87
CA VAL A 212 -6.68 2.52 -3.84
C VAL A 212 -7.25 2.16 -2.48
N ILE A 213 -8.23 1.26 -2.46
CA ILE A 213 -8.71 0.60 -1.24
C ILE A 213 -8.17 -0.82 -1.24
N VAL A 214 -7.47 -1.19 -0.17
CA VAL A 214 -6.80 -2.48 0.00
C VAL A 214 -7.49 -3.32 1.08
N GLY A 215 -7.04 -4.55 1.25
CA GLY A 215 -7.54 -5.49 2.25
C GLY A 215 -7.46 -4.92 3.66
N ARG A 216 -8.46 -5.20 4.49
CA ARG A 216 -8.38 -4.92 5.93
C ARG A 216 -7.33 -5.80 6.61
N PRO A 217 -6.85 -5.48 7.83
CA PRO A 217 -5.81 -6.27 8.51
C PRO A 217 -6.14 -7.76 8.69
N SER A 218 -7.42 -8.12 8.86
CA SER A 218 -7.86 -9.52 8.96
C SER A 218 -8.01 -10.25 7.61
N ARG A 219 -7.92 -9.54 6.48
CA ARG A 219 -7.99 -10.05 5.11
C ARG A 219 -7.06 -9.23 4.22
N LYS A 220 -5.75 -9.36 4.48
CA LYS A 220 -4.69 -8.55 3.89
C LYS A 220 -4.67 -8.70 2.36
N THR A 221 -4.34 -7.62 1.66
CA THR A 221 -3.90 -7.72 0.26
C THR A 221 -2.52 -8.37 0.26
N PRO A 222 -2.30 -9.46 -0.49
CA PRO A 222 -1.00 -10.12 -0.51
C PRO A 222 0.03 -9.33 -1.31
N PHE A 223 1.31 -9.59 -1.05
CA PHE A 223 2.37 -9.24 -1.98
C PHE A 223 2.17 -10.02 -3.28
N MET A 224 2.46 -9.38 -4.41
CA MET A 224 2.24 -10.02 -5.70
C MET A 224 3.08 -9.38 -6.79
N SER A 225 3.68 -10.22 -7.63
CA SER A 225 4.22 -9.85 -8.93
C SER A 225 3.49 -10.66 -10.00
N SER A 226 2.75 -9.97 -10.87
CA SER A 226 1.96 -10.58 -11.95
C SER A 226 1.92 -9.65 -13.17
N ALA A 227 1.03 -9.91 -14.11
CA ALA A 227 0.75 -9.03 -15.24
C ALA A 227 -0.75 -8.98 -15.54
N LEU A 228 -1.24 -7.86 -16.06
CA LEU A 228 -2.63 -7.78 -16.51
C LEU A 228 -2.85 -8.70 -17.71
N SER A 229 -3.92 -9.49 -17.65
CA SER A 229 -4.33 -10.37 -18.75
C SER A 229 -5.45 -9.75 -19.59
N ASN A 230 -6.49 -9.22 -18.94
CA ASN A 230 -7.59 -8.54 -19.61
C ASN A 230 -8.29 -7.50 -18.72
N VAL A 231 -9.00 -6.58 -19.37
CA VAL A 231 -10.00 -5.71 -18.75
C VAL A 231 -11.38 -6.29 -19.03
N VAL A 232 -12.18 -6.42 -17.99
CA VAL A 232 -13.59 -6.81 -18.08
C VAL A 232 -14.44 -5.57 -17.86
N ILE A 233 -15.18 -5.18 -18.90
CA ILE A 233 -16.17 -4.10 -18.85
C ILE A 233 -17.50 -4.71 -18.41
N ASN A 234 -18.22 -4.03 -17.51
CA ASN A 234 -19.46 -4.51 -16.91
C ASN A 234 -19.29 -5.92 -16.30
N PRO A 235 -18.33 -6.11 -15.38
CA PRO A 235 -18.05 -7.43 -14.85
C PRO A 235 -19.26 -7.97 -14.07
N GLN A 236 -19.63 -9.22 -14.31
CA GLN A 236 -20.35 -10.01 -13.32
C GLN A 236 -19.39 -10.33 -12.16
N TRP A 237 -19.92 -10.47 -10.94
CA TRP A 237 -19.11 -10.86 -9.79
C TRP A 237 -19.41 -12.30 -9.36
N LYS A 238 -18.44 -13.19 -9.57
CA LYS A 238 -18.43 -14.52 -8.96
C LYS A 238 -17.94 -14.38 -7.53
N VAL A 239 -18.86 -14.39 -6.55
CA VAL A 239 -18.53 -14.11 -5.15
C VAL A 239 -17.66 -15.23 -4.58
N PRO A 240 -16.48 -14.93 -4.00
CA PRO A 240 -15.67 -15.94 -3.34
C PRO A 240 -16.42 -16.60 -2.18
N THR A 241 -16.24 -17.91 -2.01
CA THR A 241 -16.93 -18.70 -0.97
C THR A 241 -16.80 -18.08 0.42
N SER A 242 -15.61 -17.57 0.77
CA SER A 242 -15.38 -16.90 2.05
C SER A 242 -16.25 -15.65 2.24
N MET A 243 -16.46 -14.84 1.20
CA MET A 243 -17.32 -13.65 1.27
C MET A 243 -18.80 -14.01 1.29
N VAL A 244 -19.20 -15.07 0.57
CA VAL A 244 -20.55 -15.63 0.69
C VAL A 244 -20.84 -15.96 2.15
N LYS A 245 -19.93 -16.73 2.77
CA LYS A 245 -20.05 -17.20 4.16
C LYS A 245 -20.05 -16.07 5.19
N ASN A 246 -19.11 -15.15 5.08
CA ASN A 246 -18.82 -14.18 6.15
C ASN A 246 -19.52 -12.83 5.97
N ASP A 247 -19.86 -12.43 4.73
CA ASP A 247 -20.38 -11.09 4.45
C ASP A 247 -21.82 -11.11 3.91
N ILE A 248 -22.21 -12.12 3.13
CA ILE A 248 -23.53 -12.16 2.47
C ILE A 248 -24.54 -13.00 3.26
N LEU A 249 -24.24 -14.25 3.58
CA LEU A 249 -25.18 -15.14 4.29
C LEU A 249 -25.75 -14.55 5.58
N PRO A 250 -24.96 -13.84 6.43
CA PRO A 250 -25.53 -13.18 7.61
C PRO A 250 -26.66 -12.19 7.27
N LYS A 251 -26.55 -11.47 6.14
CA LYS A 251 -27.57 -10.53 5.68
C LYS A 251 -28.78 -11.23 5.10
N VAL A 252 -28.56 -12.31 4.34
CA VAL A 252 -29.65 -13.11 3.75
C VAL A 252 -30.49 -13.81 4.82
N LYS A 253 -29.85 -14.27 5.89
CA LYS A 253 -30.56 -14.84 7.05
C LYS A 253 -31.46 -13.84 7.76
N TYR A 254 -31.04 -12.58 7.77
CA TYR A 254 -31.84 -11.48 8.34
C TYR A 254 -32.95 -11.05 7.38
N ASP A 255 -32.64 -10.93 6.09
CA ASP A 255 -33.59 -10.57 5.03
C ASP A 255 -33.29 -11.38 3.76
N ALA A 256 -34.16 -12.36 3.45
CA ALA A 256 -34.00 -13.20 2.27
C ALA A 256 -34.12 -12.42 0.95
N THR A 257 -34.77 -11.25 0.95
CA THR A 257 -34.90 -10.40 -0.24
C THR A 257 -33.61 -9.67 -0.60
N TYR A 258 -32.61 -9.66 0.31
CA TYR A 258 -31.29 -9.07 0.11
C TYR A 258 -30.65 -9.48 -1.22
N LEU A 259 -30.74 -10.77 -1.58
CA LEU A 259 -30.14 -11.29 -2.81
C LEU A 259 -30.75 -10.63 -4.05
N LYS A 260 -32.09 -10.55 -4.12
CA LYS A 260 -32.81 -9.94 -5.24
C LYS A 260 -32.53 -8.44 -5.32
N GLN A 261 -32.61 -7.73 -4.18
CA GLN A 261 -32.35 -6.28 -4.11
C GLN A 261 -30.96 -5.90 -4.60
N HIS A 262 -29.96 -6.77 -4.39
CA HIS A 262 -28.57 -6.52 -4.78
C HIS A 262 -28.14 -7.26 -6.07
N GLY A 263 -29.09 -7.88 -6.78
CA GLY A 263 -28.86 -8.52 -8.08
C GLY A 263 -28.02 -9.80 -8.03
N TYR A 264 -28.13 -10.58 -6.96
CA TYR A 264 -27.50 -11.89 -6.83
C TYR A 264 -28.38 -13.01 -7.40
N THR A 265 -27.76 -13.90 -8.15
CA THR A 265 -28.33 -15.20 -8.57
C THR A 265 -27.65 -16.33 -7.79
N ILE A 266 -28.45 -17.29 -7.31
CA ILE A 266 -27.95 -18.51 -6.68
C ILE A 266 -27.75 -19.58 -7.77
N LEU A 267 -26.57 -20.20 -7.79
CA LEU A 267 -26.19 -21.23 -8.74
C LEU A 267 -25.74 -22.49 -8.01
N THR A 268 -26.03 -23.66 -8.58
CA THR A 268 -25.55 -24.96 -8.05
C THR A 268 -24.03 -25.10 -8.10
N ASN A 269 -23.38 -24.59 -9.15
CA ASN A 269 -21.93 -24.58 -9.33
C ASN A 269 -21.53 -23.49 -10.34
N TRP A 270 -20.28 -23.49 -10.81
CA TRP A 270 -19.78 -22.52 -11.80
C TRP A 270 -19.80 -23.02 -13.26
N ASN A 271 -20.35 -24.21 -13.51
CA ASN A 271 -20.38 -24.83 -14.84
C ASN A 271 -21.47 -24.19 -15.71
N ASN A 272 -21.36 -24.37 -17.02
CA ASN A 272 -22.30 -23.78 -17.98
C ASN A 272 -23.74 -24.29 -17.84
N ASN A 273 -23.92 -25.51 -17.31
CA ASN A 273 -25.23 -26.13 -17.05
C ASN A 273 -25.73 -25.91 -15.60
N ALA A 274 -25.11 -25.01 -14.84
CA ALA A 274 -25.51 -24.73 -13.47
C ALA A 274 -26.98 -24.29 -13.40
N LYS A 275 -27.78 -25.01 -12.63
CA LYS A 275 -29.17 -24.63 -12.34
C LYS A 275 -29.20 -23.38 -11.47
N ILE A 276 -30.09 -22.44 -11.83
CA ILE A 276 -30.46 -21.30 -10.99
C ILE A 276 -31.40 -21.79 -9.90
N ILE A 277 -31.13 -21.40 -8.66
CA ILE A 277 -31.97 -21.75 -7.50
C ILE A 277 -32.76 -20.51 -7.08
N ASP A 278 -34.06 -20.69 -6.88
CA ASP A 278 -34.92 -19.64 -6.33
C ASP A 278 -34.61 -19.48 -4.83
N PRO A 279 -34.26 -18.28 -4.35
CA PRO A 279 -34.03 -18.03 -2.93
C PRO A 279 -35.19 -18.42 -2.02
N SER A 280 -36.44 -18.40 -2.51
CA SER A 280 -37.64 -18.75 -1.73
C SER A 280 -37.76 -20.25 -1.46
N THR A 281 -37.11 -21.11 -2.26
CA THR A 281 -37.13 -22.56 -2.03
C THR A 281 -36.10 -23.02 -0.99
N ILE A 282 -35.26 -22.11 -0.50
CA ILE A 282 -34.23 -22.41 0.50
C ILE A 282 -34.76 -22.07 1.89
N ASN A 283 -34.78 -23.06 2.78
CA ASN A 283 -35.01 -22.80 4.20
C ASN A 283 -33.75 -22.20 4.84
N TRP A 284 -33.66 -20.87 4.86
CA TRP A 284 -32.50 -20.12 5.36
C TRP A 284 -32.19 -20.34 6.84
N HIS A 285 -33.16 -20.81 7.65
CA HIS A 285 -32.93 -21.15 9.07
C HIS A 285 -32.03 -22.38 9.25
N LEU A 286 -32.06 -23.32 8.29
CA LEU A 286 -31.24 -24.54 8.31
C LEU A 286 -29.86 -24.35 7.64
N ILE A 287 -29.67 -23.22 6.94
CA ILE A 287 -28.40 -22.87 6.31
C ILE A 287 -27.45 -22.24 7.33
N SER A 288 -26.16 -22.51 7.17
CA SER A 288 -25.04 -21.93 7.91
C SER A 288 -23.89 -21.64 6.95
N ALA A 289 -22.88 -20.92 7.44
CA ALA A 289 -21.64 -20.72 6.68
C ALA A 289 -20.97 -22.05 6.29
N ASN A 290 -21.16 -23.13 7.05
CA ASN A 290 -20.47 -24.39 6.80
C ASN A 290 -21.21 -25.32 5.83
N ASN A 291 -22.53 -25.19 5.71
CA ASN A 291 -23.35 -26.11 4.90
C ASN A 291 -24.01 -25.47 3.67
N PHE A 292 -23.71 -24.20 3.34
CA PHE A 292 -24.26 -23.56 2.13
C PHE A 292 -23.58 -24.13 0.87
N PRO A 293 -24.27 -24.93 0.04
CA PRO A 293 -23.63 -25.67 -1.05
C PRO A 293 -23.50 -24.86 -2.34
N TYR A 294 -24.20 -23.73 -2.44
CA TYR A 294 -24.39 -22.97 -3.67
C TYR A 294 -23.27 -21.96 -3.94
N ARG A 295 -23.35 -21.31 -5.10
CA ARG A 295 -22.52 -20.18 -5.51
C ARG A 295 -23.40 -18.95 -5.71
N LEU A 296 -22.86 -17.78 -5.37
CA LEU A 296 -23.55 -16.51 -5.59
C LEU A 296 -22.86 -15.73 -6.69
N ARG A 297 -23.65 -15.27 -7.65
CA ARG A 297 -23.20 -14.43 -8.75
C ARG A 297 -23.95 -13.11 -8.73
N GLN A 298 -23.24 -11.99 -8.61
CA GLN A 298 -23.84 -10.68 -8.80
C GLN A 298 -23.86 -10.32 -10.28
N ALA A 299 -25.02 -9.88 -10.78
CA ALA A 299 -25.18 -9.43 -12.15
C ALA A 299 -24.35 -8.15 -12.43
N PRO A 300 -23.93 -7.91 -13.68
CA PRO A 300 -23.36 -6.63 -14.08
C PRO A 300 -24.33 -5.46 -13.79
N GLY A 301 -23.80 -4.30 -13.42
CA GLY A 301 -24.65 -3.15 -13.11
C GLY A 301 -23.91 -2.05 -12.37
N THR A 302 -24.54 -0.88 -12.25
CA THR A 302 -23.96 0.27 -11.54
C THR A 302 -23.77 0.00 -10.06
N ASN A 303 -24.56 -0.94 -9.51
CA ASN A 303 -24.50 -1.38 -8.11
C ASN A 303 -23.67 -2.67 -7.92
N ASN A 304 -23.04 -3.20 -8.98
CA ASN A 304 -22.16 -4.37 -8.85
C ASN A 304 -20.98 -4.02 -7.94
N SER A 305 -20.61 -4.92 -7.03
CA SER A 305 -19.52 -4.70 -6.06
C SER A 305 -18.15 -4.51 -6.70
N LEU A 306 -17.97 -4.95 -7.95
CA LEU A 306 -16.78 -4.73 -8.77
C LEU A 306 -16.83 -3.43 -9.59
N GLY A 307 -17.90 -2.66 -9.49
CA GLY A 307 -18.14 -1.48 -10.33
C GLY A 307 -18.27 -1.85 -11.81
N ARG A 308 -17.76 -0.98 -12.68
CA ARG A 308 -17.88 -1.11 -14.14
C ARG A 308 -16.66 -1.76 -14.80
N TYR A 309 -15.56 -1.92 -14.06
CA TYR A 309 -14.29 -2.43 -14.59
C TYR A 309 -13.63 -3.42 -13.62
N LYS A 310 -13.15 -4.54 -14.17
CA LYS A 310 -12.29 -5.48 -13.45
C LYS A 310 -11.02 -5.71 -14.27
N PHE A 311 -9.86 -5.61 -13.65
CA PHE A 311 -8.56 -5.84 -14.27
C PHE A 311 -8.03 -7.17 -13.76
N ASN A 312 -8.12 -8.21 -14.60
CA ASN A 312 -7.65 -9.53 -14.22
C ASN A 312 -6.13 -9.62 -14.35
N MET A 313 -5.54 -10.36 -13.42
CA MET A 313 -4.14 -10.75 -13.42
C MET A 313 -4.07 -12.21 -12.96
N PRO A 314 -3.20 -13.05 -13.54
CA PRO A 314 -2.97 -14.41 -13.03
C PRO A 314 -2.55 -14.37 -11.56
N SER A 315 -3.25 -15.11 -10.70
CA SER A 315 -2.99 -15.15 -9.25
C SER A 315 -3.55 -16.44 -8.64
N SER A 316 -2.78 -17.06 -7.74
CA SER A 316 -3.24 -18.17 -6.88
C SER A 316 -4.31 -17.73 -5.88
N ASP A 317 -4.28 -16.46 -5.46
CA ASP A 317 -5.11 -15.91 -4.39
C ASP A 317 -6.40 -15.26 -4.89
N SER A 318 -6.71 -15.38 -6.18
CA SER A 318 -7.88 -14.76 -6.81
C SER A 318 -7.95 -13.24 -6.63
N ILE A 319 -6.80 -12.57 -6.57
CA ILE A 319 -6.69 -11.10 -6.43
C ILE A 319 -6.73 -10.44 -7.80
N TYR A 320 -7.41 -9.30 -7.86
CA TYR A 320 -7.53 -8.46 -9.05
C TYR A 320 -7.69 -7.00 -8.63
N LEU A 321 -7.46 -6.09 -9.57
CA LEU A 321 -7.86 -4.69 -9.42
C LEU A 321 -9.30 -4.55 -9.92
N HIS A 322 -10.08 -3.66 -9.32
CA HIS A 322 -11.44 -3.40 -9.81
C HIS A 322 -11.96 -2.00 -9.44
N ASP A 323 -13.05 -1.62 -10.05
CA ASP A 323 -13.80 -0.40 -9.77
C ASP A 323 -14.71 -0.57 -8.52
N THR A 324 -15.45 0.45 -8.10
CA THR A 324 -16.39 0.36 -6.97
C THR A 324 -17.62 1.22 -7.21
N PRO A 325 -18.83 0.75 -6.86
CA PRO A 325 -20.03 1.58 -6.97
C PRO A 325 -20.00 2.75 -5.96
N ASN A 326 -19.22 2.65 -4.88
CA ASN A 326 -19.12 3.65 -3.84
C ASN A 326 -17.74 4.31 -3.80
N HIS A 327 -17.54 5.33 -4.64
CA HIS A 327 -16.30 6.12 -4.68
C HIS A 327 -16.13 7.04 -3.46
N ARG A 328 -17.19 7.33 -2.68
CA ARG A 328 -17.06 8.16 -1.46
C ARG A 328 -16.16 7.51 -0.41
N LEU A 329 -15.95 6.18 -0.48
CA LEU A 329 -15.02 5.47 0.40
C LEU A 329 -13.58 5.99 0.28
N PHE A 330 -13.17 6.55 -0.86
CA PHE A 330 -11.84 7.13 -1.05
C PHE A 330 -11.63 8.45 -0.29
N GLN A 331 -12.67 8.99 0.37
CA GLN A 331 -12.57 10.15 1.25
C GLN A 331 -12.30 9.75 2.72
N LYS A 332 -12.26 8.44 3.03
CA LYS A 332 -11.92 7.97 4.37
C LYS A 332 -10.42 8.11 4.62
N GLU A 333 -10.07 8.35 5.87
CA GLU A 333 -8.68 8.40 6.33
C GLU A 333 -7.96 7.04 6.17
N THR A 334 -8.64 5.94 6.54
CA THR A 334 -8.12 4.58 6.38
C THR A 334 -8.78 3.87 5.21
N LEU A 335 -7.99 3.45 4.22
CA LEU A 335 -8.46 2.75 3.01
C LEU A 335 -8.20 1.24 3.02
N ALA A 336 -7.78 0.66 4.14
CA ALA A 336 -7.74 -0.79 4.37
C ALA A 336 -9.13 -1.36 4.71
N LEU A 337 -10.05 -1.37 3.73
CA LEU A 337 -11.48 -1.66 3.92
C LEU A 337 -11.95 -2.91 3.16
N SER A 338 -11.15 -3.40 2.22
CA SER A 338 -11.52 -4.49 1.32
C SER A 338 -11.37 -5.87 1.99
N SER A 339 -11.64 -6.90 1.20
CA SER A 339 -11.48 -8.30 1.59
C SER A 339 -10.28 -8.97 0.87
N GLY A 340 -9.31 -8.17 0.42
CA GLY A 340 -8.06 -8.62 -0.19
C GLY A 340 -7.79 -7.99 -1.56
N CYS A 341 -8.81 -7.91 -2.43
CA CYS A 341 -8.69 -7.25 -3.74
C CYS A 341 -8.47 -5.74 -3.63
N VAL A 342 -7.97 -5.13 -4.70
CA VAL A 342 -7.62 -3.69 -4.71
C VAL A 342 -8.66 -2.91 -5.51
N ARG A 343 -9.35 -1.95 -4.89
CA ARG A 343 -10.28 -1.06 -5.59
C ARG A 343 -9.55 0.18 -6.04
N VAL A 344 -9.70 0.59 -7.30
CA VAL A 344 -8.96 1.71 -7.89
C VAL A 344 -9.89 2.92 -8.03
N HIS A 345 -9.53 4.06 -7.43
CA HIS A 345 -10.38 5.26 -7.48
C HIS A 345 -10.59 5.77 -8.91
N LYS A 346 -9.51 5.83 -9.69
CA LYS A 346 -9.53 6.23 -11.11
C LYS A 346 -9.64 5.03 -12.06
N ALA A 347 -10.37 3.98 -11.68
CA ALA A 347 -10.52 2.77 -12.49
C ALA A 347 -11.00 3.05 -13.92
N ALA A 348 -11.95 3.98 -14.12
CA ALA A 348 -12.44 4.35 -15.45
C ALA A 348 -11.35 4.95 -16.34
N ILE A 349 -10.45 5.77 -15.79
CA ILE A 349 -9.32 6.36 -16.52
C ILE A 349 -8.32 5.26 -16.89
N LEU A 350 -7.97 4.39 -15.93
CA LEU A 350 -7.09 3.24 -16.18
C LEU A 350 -7.64 2.34 -17.28
N ALA A 351 -8.94 1.99 -17.23
CA ALA A 351 -9.59 1.18 -18.25
C ALA A 351 -9.54 1.87 -19.62
N LYS A 352 -9.87 3.17 -19.71
CA LYS A 352 -9.80 3.92 -20.97
C LYS A 352 -8.40 3.87 -21.58
N MET A 353 -7.34 4.07 -20.78
CA MET A 353 -5.96 4.02 -21.26
C MET A 353 -5.61 2.64 -21.82
N LEU A 354 -5.89 1.57 -21.07
CA LEU A 354 -5.61 0.19 -21.48
C LEU A 354 -6.42 -0.24 -22.71
N LEU A 355 -7.67 0.21 -22.83
CA LEU A 355 -8.54 -0.12 -23.96
C LEU A 355 -8.12 0.64 -25.23
N LYS A 356 -7.63 1.89 -25.10
CA LYS A 356 -7.06 2.64 -26.22
C LYS A 356 -5.87 1.90 -26.83
N ASP A 357 -4.99 1.35 -26.01
CA ASP A 357 -3.85 0.52 -26.46
C ASP A 357 -4.32 -0.78 -27.15
N ALA A 358 -5.51 -1.28 -26.79
CA ALA A 358 -6.15 -2.42 -27.47
C ALA A 358 -6.90 -2.04 -28.77
N GLY A 359 -6.85 -0.76 -29.19
CA GLY A 359 -7.48 -0.24 -30.40
C GLY A 359 -8.96 0.15 -30.23
N TRP A 360 -9.40 0.42 -28.99
CA TRP A 360 -10.76 0.91 -28.74
C TRP A 360 -10.79 2.43 -28.76
N ASP A 361 -11.84 3.01 -29.37
CA ASP A 361 -12.16 4.42 -29.26
C ASP A 361 -13.18 4.68 -28.13
N ASP A 362 -13.40 5.97 -27.83
CA ASP A 362 -14.31 6.41 -26.79
C ASP A 362 -15.77 6.03 -27.09
N THR A 363 -16.15 6.00 -28.37
CA THR A 363 -17.50 5.67 -28.84
C THR A 363 -17.83 4.21 -28.54
N ARG A 364 -16.93 3.29 -28.90
CA ARG A 364 -17.06 1.86 -28.64
C ARG A 364 -17.15 1.59 -27.15
N LEU A 365 -16.26 2.18 -26.35
CA LEU A 365 -16.29 2.04 -24.89
C LEU A 365 -17.63 2.53 -24.30
N SER A 366 -18.09 3.72 -24.70
CA SER A 366 -19.37 4.28 -24.23
C SER A 366 -20.56 3.39 -24.60
N ASN A 367 -20.60 2.90 -25.84
CA ASN A 367 -21.66 2.01 -26.31
C ASN A 367 -21.66 0.67 -25.56
N THR A 368 -20.49 0.07 -25.31
CA THR A 368 -20.38 -1.17 -24.52
C THR A 368 -20.82 -0.97 -23.07
N LEU A 369 -20.49 0.17 -22.44
CA LEU A 369 -20.98 0.50 -21.10
C LEU A 369 -22.50 0.63 -21.06
N LYS A 370 -23.09 1.32 -22.05
CA LYS A 370 -24.55 1.50 -22.18
C LYS A 370 -25.28 0.18 -22.43
N GLN A 371 -24.72 -0.70 -23.26
CA GLN A 371 -25.29 -2.02 -23.53
C GLN A 371 -25.36 -2.89 -22.27
N GLY A 372 -24.44 -2.69 -21.31
CA GLY A 372 -24.49 -3.33 -20.00
C GLY A 372 -24.00 -4.79 -19.94
N ASN A 373 -23.83 -5.45 -21.09
CA ASN A 373 -23.31 -6.81 -21.17
C ASN A 373 -21.83 -6.87 -20.76
N THR A 374 -21.45 -7.95 -20.08
CA THR A 374 -20.04 -8.22 -19.73
C THR A 374 -19.22 -8.42 -20.99
N THR A 375 -18.15 -7.64 -21.14
CA THR A 375 -17.24 -7.71 -22.29
C THR A 375 -15.81 -7.87 -21.81
N TYR A 376 -15.07 -8.81 -22.39
CA TYR A 376 -13.67 -9.09 -22.07
C TYR A 376 -12.77 -8.51 -23.16
N VAL A 377 -11.74 -7.76 -22.78
CA VAL A 377 -10.78 -7.16 -23.70
C VAL A 377 -9.37 -7.51 -23.25
N ASN A 378 -8.67 -8.33 -24.03
CA ASN A 378 -7.31 -8.76 -23.71
C ASN A 378 -6.33 -7.59 -23.79
N ILE A 379 -5.38 -7.56 -22.86
CA ILE A 379 -4.24 -6.64 -22.94
C ILE A 379 -3.24 -7.22 -23.93
N ARG A 380 -2.86 -6.43 -24.95
CA ARG A 380 -1.95 -6.88 -26.02
C ARG A 380 -0.50 -6.94 -25.57
N GLN A 381 -0.10 -6.02 -24.68
CA GLN A 381 1.25 -5.90 -24.16
C GLN A 381 1.39 -6.60 -22.80
N HIS A 382 2.55 -7.20 -22.54
CA HIS A 382 2.85 -7.69 -21.19
C HIS A 382 2.95 -6.48 -20.24
N LEU A 383 1.94 -6.30 -19.39
CA LEU A 383 1.87 -5.18 -18.46
C LEU A 383 2.02 -5.66 -17.01
N PRO A 384 3.23 -5.57 -16.41
CA PRO A 384 3.47 -5.99 -15.05
C PRO A 384 2.56 -5.27 -14.04
N VAL A 385 2.15 -5.98 -13.00
CA VAL A 385 1.48 -5.44 -11.82
C VAL A 385 2.23 -5.92 -10.59
N LEU A 386 2.72 -4.98 -9.78
CA LEU A 386 3.38 -5.25 -8.52
C LEU A 386 2.57 -4.70 -7.35
N LEU A 387 2.14 -5.57 -6.43
CA LEU A 387 1.58 -5.18 -5.13
C LEU A 387 2.69 -5.31 -4.09
N TYR A 388 3.10 -4.19 -3.52
CA TYR A 388 4.22 -4.14 -2.58
C TYR A 388 3.87 -3.30 -1.35
N TYR A 389 4.75 -3.28 -0.35
CA TYR A 389 4.51 -2.60 0.91
C TYR A 389 5.77 -1.90 1.38
N LEU A 390 5.76 -0.57 1.27
CA LEU A 390 6.76 0.31 1.87
C LEU A 390 6.06 1.31 2.79
N THR A 391 6.50 1.35 4.04
CA THR A 391 6.03 2.29 5.07
C THR A 391 6.95 3.49 5.22
N SER A 392 8.10 3.49 4.57
CA SER A 392 8.93 4.69 4.45
C SER A 392 9.78 4.69 3.19
N TRP A 393 9.91 5.86 2.57
CA TRP A 393 10.70 6.07 1.35
C TRP A 393 11.06 7.54 1.18
N VAL A 394 11.83 7.85 0.15
CA VAL A 394 12.05 9.23 -0.30
C VAL A 394 11.43 9.38 -1.67
N ASP A 395 10.49 10.31 -1.81
CA ASP A 395 9.80 10.57 -3.08
C ASP A 395 10.71 11.28 -4.10
N LYS A 396 10.18 11.49 -5.31
CA LYS A 396 10.92 12.10 -6.43
C LYS A 396 11.30 13.55 -6.17
N GLU A 397 10.57 14.25 -5.31
CA GLU A 397 10.89 15.60 -4.83
C GLU A 397 11.93 15.59 -3.69
N GLY A 398 12.43 14.42 -3.30
CA GLY A 398 13.39 14.26 -2.22
C GLY A 398 12.76 14.37 -0.83
N LYS A 399 11.44 14.35 -0.71
CA LYS A 399 10.76 14.42 0.59
C LYS A 399 10.63 13.03 1.20
N VAL A 400 10.87 12.96 2.50
CA VAL A 400 10.73 11.71 3.25
C VAL A 400 9.27 11.46 3.50
N GLN A 401 8.85 10.23 3.18
CA GLN A 401 7.51 9.75 3.40
C GLN A 401 7.53 8.65 4.46
N PHE A 402 6.55 8.69 5.34
CA PHE A 402 6.24 7.62 6.28
C PHE A 402 4.76 7.26 6.18
N ARG A 403 4.40 6.00 6.42
CA ARG A 403 3.02 5.52 6.46
C ARG A 403 2.79 4.64 7.67
N THR A 404 1.55 4.64 8.13
CA THR A 404 1.12 3.73 9.19
C THR A 404 1.31 2.29 8.73
N ASP A 405 1.89 1.48 9.61
CA ASP A 405 2.02 0.05 9.39
C ASP A 405 0.70 -0.66 9.65
N ILE A 406 -0.17 -0.68 8.64
CA ILE A 406 -1.55 -1.18 8.73
C ILE A 406 -1.63 -2.70 8.91
N TYR A 407 -0.58 -3.44 8.58
CA TYR A 407 -0.52 -4.90 8.66
C TYR A 407 0.43 -5.43 9.73
N ASN A 408 1.06 -4.54 10.50
CA ASN A 408 2.03 -4.85 11.57
C ASN A 408 3.26 -5.63 11.05
N TYR A 409 3.83 -5.20 9.93
CA TYR A 409 5.05 -5.80 9.36
C TYR A 409 6.35 -5.12 9.79
N ASP A 410 6.27 -4.04 10.57
CA ASP A 410 7.41 -3.24 11.00
C ASP A 410 7.69 -3.39 12.50
N THR A 411 7.03 -4.32 13.20
CA THR A 411 7.08 -4.43 14.67
C THR A 411 8.53 -4.55 15.15
N ALA A 412 9.32 -5.46 14.57
CA ALA A 412 10.74 -5.61 14.88
C ALA A 412 11.55 -4.30 14.77
N ALA A 413 11.31 -3.49 13.74
CA ALA A 413 11.98 -2.19 13.58
C ALA A 413 11.49 -1.13 14.59
N GLN A 414 10.22 -1.19 14.98
CA GLN A 414 9.61 -0.29 15.97
C GLN A 414 10.06 -0.59 17.40
N SER A 415 10.41 -1.85 17.70
CA SER A 415 10.99 -2.27 18.98
C SER A 415 12.36 -1.65 19.26
N GLY A 416 12.96 -0.96 18.28
CA GLY A 416 14.20 -0.23 18.46
C GLY A 416 15.40 -1.15 18.62
N THR A 417 15.46 -2.23 17.83
CA THR A 417 16.68 -3.05 17.69
C THR A 417 17.86 -2.10 17.66
N GLN A 418 18.74 -2.21 18.66
CA GLN A 418 19.80 -1.24 18.86
C GLN A 418 20.53 -1.07 17.54
N ILE A 419 20.61 0.17 17.06
CA ILE A 419 21.53 0.49 15.97
C ILE A 419 22.90 0.22 16.55
N VAL A 420 23.46 -0.94 16.19
CA VAL A 420 24.77 -1.36 16.66
C VAL A 420 25.75 -0.33 16.12
N THR A 421 26.29 0.49 17.02
CA THR A 421 27.32 1.48 16.72
C THR A 421 28.64 0.81 16.39
#